data_AF-A0A382YFQ5-F1
#
_entry.id   AF-A0A382YFQ5-F1
#
_cell.length_a   1.000
_cell.length_b   1.000
_cell.length_c   1.000
_cell.angle_alpha   90.00
_cell.angle_beta   90.00
_cell.angle_gamma   90.00
#
_symmetry.space_group_name_H-M   'P 1'
#
loop_
_entity.id
_entity.type
_entity.pdbx_description
1 polymer ?
#
loop_
_entity_poly.entity_id
_entity_poly.type
_entity_poly.pdbx_seq_one_letter_code
_entity_poly.pdbx_strand_id
1 'polypeptide(L)'
;DKSKNIIKDETINKIKVRFQKVIDLPPKDLRKLVDTGKKELGEGIVIVFASKDGKIGLAVGVTNKLTSKYDAVKFVKTGSEIVGGKGGGGRADFAQAGGVEINKIDEAFEKLKSLI
;
A
#
# COMPACT_ATOMS: atom_id res chain seq x y z
N ASP A 1 19.49 -4.31 -1.63
CA ASP A 1 19.99 -3.09 -0.98
C ASP A 1 18.92 -2.58 -0.02
N LYS A 2 19.24 -2.45 1.27
CA LYS A 2 18.27 -2.03 2.30
C LYS A 2 17.79 -0.58 2.09
N SER A 3 18.54 0.23 1.35
CA SER A 3 18.14 1.61 1.01
C SER A 3 16.97 1.69 0.01
N LYS A 4 16.75 0.62 -0.78
CA LYS A 4 15.72 0.56 -1.83
C LYS A 4 14.38 -0.01 -1.35
N ASN A 5 14.31 -0.61 -0.17
CA ASN A 5 13.09 -1.19 0.38
C ASN A 5 12.98 -0.85 1.86
N ILE A 6 12.15 0.13 2.16
CA ILE A 6 11.89 0.62 3.52
C ILE A 6 10.57 0.02 3.98
N ILE A 7 10.60 -0.67 5.12
CA ILE A 7 9.42 -1.27 5.76
C ILE A 7 9.26 -0.61 7.14
N LYS A 8 8.04 -0.17 7.45
CA LYS A 8 7.65 0.34 8.76
C LYS A 8 6.36 -0.34 9.19
N ASP A 9 6.43 -1.09 10.28
CA ASP A 9 5.27 -1.75 10.87
C ASP A 9 4.79 -0.95 12.10
N GLU A 10 3.50 -0.69 12.18
CA GLU A 10 2.86 0.04 13.28
C GLU A 10 1.57 -0.68 13.72
N THR A 11 1.10 -0.38 14.93
CA THR A 11 -0.23 -0.78 15.39
C THR A 11 -1.12 0.44 15.53
N ILE A 12 -2.23 0.47 14.80
CA ILE A 12 -3.20 1.57 14.80
C ILE A 12 -4.56 0.97 15.18
N ASN A 13 -5.18 1.47 16.26
CA ASN A 13 -6.49 0.97 16.71
C ASN A 13 -6.55 -0.57 16.88
N LYS A 14 -5.46 -1.16 17.42
CA LYS A 14 -5.24 -2.62 17.58
C LYS A 14 -5.08 -3.41 16.26
N ILE A 15 -4.97 -2.73 15.12
CA ILE A 15 -4.71 -3.33 13.81
C ILE A 15 -3.23 -3.17 13.48
N LYS A 16 -2.56 -4.26 13.08
CA LYS A 16 -1.19 -4.18 12.55
C LYS A 16 -1.22 -3.63 11.13
N VAL A 17 -0.35 -2.68 10.85
CA VAL A 17 -0.26 -2.00 9.56
C VAL A 17 1.20 -1.95 9.12
N ARG A 18 1.47 -2.39 7.89
CA ARG A 18 2.77 -2.24 7.25
C ARG A 18 2.71 -1.14 6.20
N PHE A 19 3.60 -0.17 6.33
CA PHE A 19 3.90 0.82 5.31
C PHE A 19 5.23 0.44 4.65
N GLN A 20 5.21 0.21 3.34
CA GLN A 20 6.38 -0.24 2.61
C GLN A 20 6.62 0.64 1.37
N LYS A 21 7.83 1.18 1.24
CA LYS A 21 8.28 2.01 0.12
C LYS A 21 9.43 1.33 -0.59
N VAL A 22 9.27 1.07 -1.88
CA VAL A 22 10.26 0.36 -2.70
C VAL A 22 10.67 1.21 -3.90
N ILE A 23 11.96 1.24 -4.20
CA ILE A 23 12.52 1.92 -5.37
C ILE A 23 12.95 0.87 -6.40
N ASP A 24 12.72 1.18 -7.68
CA ASP A 24 13.08 0.40 -8.85
C ASP A 24 12.38 -0.97 -8.95
N LEU A 25 11.10 -1.02 -8.53
CA LEU A 25 10.27 -2.23 -8.61
C LEU A 25 9.14 -2.08 -9.63
N PRO A 26 8.97 -3.02 -10.58
CA PRO A 26 7.89 -2.95 -11.54
C PRO A 26 6.53 -3.30 -10.89
N PRO A 27 5.41 -2.73 -11.37
CA PRO A 27 4.08 -2.93 -10.78
C PRO A 27 3.64 -4.39 -10.63
N LYS A 28 4.08 -5.29 -11.53
CA LYS A 28 3.76 -6.73 -11.49
C LYS A 28 4.20 -7.43 -10.19
N ASP A 29 5.22 -6.89 -9.52
CA ASP A 29 5.79 -7.49 -8.31
C ASP A 29 5.14 -6.98 -7.01
N LEU A 30 4.29 -5.94 -7.09
CA LEU A 30 3.59 -5.38 -5.94
C LEU A 30 2.76 -6.42 -5.19
N ARG A 31 2.04 -7.27 -5.93
CA ARG A 31 1.19 -8.30 -5.32
C ARG A 31 2.01 -9.27 -4.47
N LYS A 32 3.19 -9.67 -4.93
CA LYS A 32 4.10 -10.53 -4.16
C LYS A 32 4.53 -9.85 -2.87
N LEU A 33 4.88 -8.56 -2.90
CA LEU A 33 5.25 -7.82 -1.68
C LEU A 33 4.10 -7.76 -0.68
N VAL A 34 2.89 -7.46 -1.16
CA VAL A 34 1.70 -7.41 -0.31
C VAL A 34 1.41 -8.79 0.32
N ASP A 35 1.47 -9.86 -0.47
CA ASP A 35 1.19 -11.21 0.04
C ASP A 35 2.27 -11.67 1.03
N THR A 36 3.55 -11.37 0.79
CA THR A 36 4.63 -11.60 1.76
C THR A 36 4.42 -10.79 3.04
N GLY A 37 4.08 -9.50 2.92
CA GLY A 37 3.82 -8.65 4.08
C GLY A 37 2.64 -9.14 4.93
N LYS A 38 1.57 -9.63 4.31
CA LYS A 38 0.43 -10.20 5.04
C LYS A 38 0.85 -11.46 5.79
N LYS A 39 1.66 -12.33 5.18
CA LYS A 39 2.19 -13.52 5.85
C LYS A 39 3.06 -13.18 7.06
N GLU A 40 3.92 -12.17 6.94
CA GLU A 40 4.80 -11.73 8.02
C GLU A 40 4.03 -11.04 9.17
N LEU A 41 3.02 -10.22 8.86
CA LEU A 41 2.17 -9.58 9.88
C LEU A 41 1.20 -10.58 10.56
N GLY A 42 0.80 -11.61 9.84
CA GLY A 42 -0.28 -12.54 10.19
C GLY A 42 -1.64 -11.94 9.87
N GLU A 43 -2.14 -11.06 10.75
CA GLU A 43 -3.42 -10.36 10.61
C GLU A 43 -3.17 -8.85 10.57
N GLY A 44 -3.63 -8.17 9.52
CA GLY A 44 -3.32 -6.75 9.34
C GLY A 44 -3.59 -6.20 7.93
N ILE A 45 -3.09 -4.98 7.72
CA ILE A 45 -3.16 -4.23 6.47
C ILE A 45 -1.73 -3.98 5.97
N VAL A 46 -1.48 -4.19 4.69
CA VAL A 46 -0.18 -3.93 4.05
C VAL A 46 -0.38 -2.91 2.95
N ILE A 47 0.38 -1.82 2.99
CA ILE A 47 0.33 -0.71 2.03
C ILE A 47 1.72 -0.59 1.41
N VAL A 48 1.80 -0.80 0.10
CA VAL A 48 3.07 -0.78 -0.64
C VAL A 48 3.02 0.31 -1.71
N PHE A 49 3.99 1.22 -1.68
CA PHE A 49 4.32 2.08 -2.81
C PHE A 49 5.64 1.62 -3.43
N ALA A 50 5.64 1.44 -4.75
CA ALA A 50 6.83 1.15 -5.54
C ALA A 50 7.03 2.25 -6.58
N SER A 51 8.23 2.82 -6.68
CA SER A 51 8.57 3.77 -7.75
C SER A 51 9.52 3.15 -8.77
N LYS A 52 9.28 3.40 -10.05
CA LYS A 52 10.17 2.98 -11.15
C LYS A 52 9.93 3.89 -12.35
N ASP A 53 11.00 4.39 -12.96
CA ASP A 53 10.95 5.22 -14.18
C ASP A 53 9.97 6.41 -14.09
N GLY A 54 9.98 7.13 -12.97
CA GLY A 54 9.09 8.28 -12.74
C GLY A 54 7.62 7.92 -12.46
N LYS A 55 7.28 6.63 -12.42
CA LYS A 55 5.93 6.14 -12.12
C LYS A 55 5.89 5.50 -10.74
N ILE A 56 4.69 5.51 -10.17
CA ILE A 56 4.38 4.89 -8.89
C ILE A 56 3.37 3.78 -9.14
N GLY A 57 3.62 2.61 -8.55
CA GLY A 57 2.63 1.59 -8.32
C GLY A 57 2.26 1.55 -6.85
N LEU A 58 0.96 1.50 -6.56
CA LEU A 58 0.40 1.38 -5.22
C LEU A 58 -0.37 0.06 -5.14
N ALA A 59 -0.12 -0.73 -4.11
CA ALA A 59 -0.95 -1.89 -3.80
C ALA A 59 -1.27 -1.95 -2.30
N VAL A 60 -2.48 -2.36 -2.00
CA VAL A 60 -2.95 -2.56 -0.62
C VAL A 60 -3.52 -3.96 -0.48
N GLY A 61 -3.13 -4.64 0.59
CA GLY A 61 -3.70 -5.93 1.00
C GLY A 61 -4.31 -5.82 2.38
N VAL A 62 -5.51 -6.39 2.52
CA VAL A 62 -6.22 -6.51 3.79
C VAL A 62 -6.43 -8.00 4.05
N THR A 63 -6.04 -8.48 5.23
CA THR A 63 -6.29 -9.89 5.59
C THR A 63 -7.79 -10.15 5.73
N ASN A 64 -8.25 -11.34 5.32
CA ASN A 64 -9.68 -11.68 5.16
C ASN A 64 -10.57 -11.34 6.38
N LYS A 65 -10.07 -11.45 7.61
CA LYS A 65 -10.85 -11.12 8.81
C LYS A 65 -11.13 -9.62 8.97
N LEU A 66 -10.34 -8.78 8.31
CA LEU A 66 -10.42 -7.33 8.35
C LEU A 66 -11.21 -6.77 7.16
N THR A 67 -11.53 -7.57 6.14
CA THR A 67 -12.20 -7.09 4.92
C THR A 67 -13.66 -6.68 5.14
N SER A 68 -14.25 -7.04 6.29
CA SER A 68 -15.57 -6.54 6.71
C SER A 68 -15.54 -5.10 7.20
N LYS A 69 -14.37 -4.61 7.64
CA LYS A 69 -14.17 -3.26 8.19
C LYS A 69 -13.38 -2.36 7.25
N TYR A 70 -12.46 -2.94 6.49
CA TYR A 70 -11.49 -2.23 5.66
C TYR A 70 -11.54 -2.75 4.23
N ASP A 71 -11.58 -1.83 3.26
CA ASP A 71 -11.64 -2.16 1.83
C ASP A 71 -10.38 -1.67 1.13
N ALA A 72 -9.55 -2.61 0.63
CA ALA A 72 -8.33 -2.28 -0.11
C ALA A 72 -8.59 -1.34 -1.29
N VAL A 73 -9.74 -1.43 -1.97
CA VAL A 73 -10.10 -0.56 -3.10
C VAL A 73 -10.21 0.89 -2.65
N LYS A 74 -10.76 1.15 -1.46
CA LYS A 74 -10.84 2.50 -0.88
C LYS A 74 -9.45 3.06 -0.61
N PHE A 75 -8.57 2.28 0.01
CA PHE A 75 -7.20 2.72 0.29
C PHE A 75 -6.44 3.07 -0.99
N VAL A 76 -6.48 2.22 -2.02
CA VAL A 76 -5.70 2.51 -3.24
C VAL A 76 -6.23 3.71 -4.01
N LYS A 77 -7.55 3.96 -4.01
CA LYS A 77 -8.12 5.17 -4.64
C LYS A 77 -7.65 6.42 -3.91
N THR A 78 -7.78 6.47 -2.59
CA THR A 78 -7.32 7.61 -1.78
C THR A 78 -5.82 7.84 -1.94
N GLY A 79 -5.01 6.78 -1.87
CA GLY A 79 -3.56 6.91 -2.03
C GLY A 79 -3.17 7.35 -3.44
N SER A 80 -3.82 6.80 -4.47
CA SER A 80 -3.56 7.14 -5.88
C SER A 80 -3.82 8.62 -6.16
N GLU A 81 -4.93 9.18 -5.69
CA GLU A 81 -5.28 10.60 -5.90
C GLU A 81 -4.20 11.53 -5.35
N ILE A 82 -3.68 11.23 -4.16
CA ILE A 82 -2.62 12.02 -3.52
C ILE A 82 -1.33 11.98 -4.35
N VAL A 83 -0.96 10.80 -4.84
CA VAL A 83 0.25 10.64 -5.67
C VAL A 83 0.03 10.98 -7.16
N GLY A 84 -0.99 11.77 -7.49
CA GLY A 84 -1.25 12.28 -8.84
C GLY A 84 -1.78 11.23 -9.83
N GLY A 85 -2.28 10.11 -9.32
CA GLY A 85 -2.94 9.07 -10.10
C GLY A 85 -4.43 9.32 -10.30
N LYS A 86 -5.07 8.39 -11.01
CA LYS A 86 -6.52 8.40 -11.24
C LYS A 86 -7.08 6.99 -11.00
N GLY A 87 -7.84 6.84 -9.91
CA GLY A 87 -8.58 5.62 -9.63
C GLY A 87 -7.74 4.50 -9.00
N GLY A 88 -8.15 3.26 -9.27
CA GLY A 88 -7.64 2.07 -8.58
C GLY A 88 -8.74 1.03 -8.44
N GLY A 89 -8.36 -0.23 -8.47
CA GLY A 89 -9.32 -1.34 -8.53
C GLY A 89 -8.76 -2.65 -8.03
N GLY A 90 -9.66 -3.61 -7.85
CA GLY A 90 -9.37 -4.91 -7.28
C GLY A 90 -10.56 -5.41 -6.48
N ARG A 91 -10.27 -6.06 -5.36
CA ARG A 91 -11.22 -6.62 -4.41
C ARG A 91 -10.95 -6.07 -3.01
N ALA A 92 -11.85 -6.34 -2.07
CA ALA A 92 -11.71 -5.88 -0.68
C ALA A 92 -10.42 -6.38 0.00
N ASP A 93 -9.93 -7.58 -0.35
CA ASP A 93 -8.71 -8.20 0.18
C ASP A 93 -7.41 -7.71 -0.49
N PHE A 94 -7.52 -7.20 -1.72
CA PHE A 94 -6.38 -6.74 -2.51
C PHE A 94 -6.81 -5.79 -3.62
N ALA A 95 -6.16 -4.63 -3.67
CA ALA A 95 -6.35 -3.68 -4.75
C ALA A 95 -5.04 -3.02 -5.15
N GLN A 96 -5.04 -2.42 -6.34
CA GLN A 96 -3.89 -1.72 -6.89
C GLN A 96 -4.28 -0.46 -7.66
N ALA A 97 -3.35 0.48 -7.72
CA ALA A 97 -3.43 1.74 -8.45
C ALA A 97 -2.03 2.21 -8.87
N GLY A 98 -1.94 3.42 -9.42
CA GLY A 98 -0.66 4.05 -9.74
C GLY A 98 -0.72 5.57 -9.62
N GLY A 99 0.41 6.22 -9.90
CA GLY A 99 0.56 7.68 -9.88
C GLY A 99 1.93 8.12 -10.39
N VAL A 100 2.26 9.40 -10.22
CA VAL A 100 3.50 10.02 -10.73
C VAL A 100 4.21 10.93 -9.72
N GLU A 101 3.54 11.37 -8.65
CA GLU A 101 4.09 12.32 -7.67
C GLU A 101 4.88 11.59 -6.56
N ILE A 102 6.13 11.22 -6.83
CA ILE A 102 6.95 10.35 -5.94
C ILE A 102 7.21 11.01 -4.58
N ASN A 103 7.32 12.35 -4.57
CA ASN A 103 7.48 13.17 -3.39
C ASN A 103 6.25 13.16 -2.46
N LYS A 104 5.08 12.72 -2.93
CA LYS A 104 3.84 12.66 -2.14
C LYS A 104 3.57 11.30 -1.49
N ILE A 105 4.47 10.33 -1.64
CA ILE A 105 4.29 8.99 -1.04
C ILE A 105 4.14 9.07 0.50
N ASP A 106 4.94 9.92 1.15
CA ASP A 106 4.92 10.01 2.61
C ASP A 106 3.65 10.72 3.11
N GLU A 107 3.16 11.73 2.37
CA GLU A 107 1.83 12.33 2.59
C GLU A 107 0.70 11.31 2.41
N ALA A 108 0.79 10.48 1.37
CA ALA A 108 -0.19 9.43 1.13
C ALA A 108 -0.22 8.41 2.28
N PHE A 109 0.92 8.05 2.85
CA PHE A 109 0.96 7.16 4.03
C PHE A 109 0.22 7.76 5.23
N GLU A 110 0.45 9.04 5.55
CA GLU A 110 -0.25 9.70 6.65
C GLU A 110 -1.76 9.77 6.42
N LYS A 111 -2.19 10.03 5.18
CA LYS A 111 -3.62 10.02 4.85
C LYS A 111 -4.24 8.63 4.95
N LEU A 112 -3.55 7.58 4.50
CA LEU A 112 -4.04 6.20 4.59
C LEU A 112 -4.07 5.72 6.04
N LYS A 113 -3.11 6.16 6.86
CA LYS A 113 -3.09 5.93 8.31
C LYS A 113 -4.35 6.49 9.00
N SER A 114 -4.86 7.64 8.56
CA SER A 114 -6.09 8.22 9.11
C SER A 114 -7.39 7.46 8.76
N LEU A 115 -7.33 6.45 7.89
CA LEU A 115 -8.47 5.61 7.52
C LEU A 115 -8.60 4.34 8.37
N ILE A 116 -7.64 4.08 9.26
CA ILE A 116 -7.49 2.83 10.03
C ILE A 116 -7.98 3.05 11.47
#